data_AF-A0AAU0L6P4-F1
#
_entry.id   AF-A0AAU0L6P4-F1
#
_cell.length_a   1.000
_cell.length_b   1.000
_cell.length_c   1.000
_cell.angle_alpha   90.00
_cell.angle_beta   90.00
_cell.angle_gamma   90.00
#
_symmetry.space_group_name_H-M   'P 1'
#
loop_
_entity.id
_entity.type
_entity.pdbx_description
1 polymer ?
#
loop_
_entity_poly.entity_id
_entity_poly.type
_entity_poly.pdbx_seq_one_letter_code
_entity_poly.pdbx_strand_id
1 'polypeptide(L)'
;MKPLNEALRKIETFWVKEPRYAFHRGEKTFFQFRCILNNGISANKLADLDLTLSLEFKEFLIFSNGADLFKDEAYGQWGVKILI
;
A
#
# COMPACT_ATOMS: atom_id res chain seq x y z
N MET A 1 16.28 -5.04 -13.23
CA MET A 1 15.11 -4.30 -12.73
C MET A 1 15.54 -3.54 -11.47
N LYS A 2 15.17 -2.27 -11.31
CA LYS A 2 15.53 -1.51 -10.10
C LYS A 2 14.83 -2.11 -8.85
N PRO A 3 15.46 -2.08 -7.66
CA PRO A 3 14.92 -2.67 -6.42
C PRO A 3 13.51 -2.19 -6.04
N LEU A 4 13.19 -0.92 -6.29
CA LEU A 4 11.89 -0.35 -5.96
C LEU A 4 10.74 -0.96 -6.79
N ASN A 5 10.93 -1.17 -8.08
CA ASN A 5 9.91 -1.80 -8.93
C ASN A 5 9.59 -3.23 -8.48
N GLU A 6 10.60 -3.94 -7.97
CA GLU A 6 10.39 -5.27 -7.38
C GLU A 6 9.63 -5.18 -6.06
N ALA A 7 9.97 -4.22 -5.19
CA ALA A 7 9.27 -3.98 -3.94
C ALA A 7 7.79 -3.61 -4.18
N LEU A 8 7.51 -2.72 -5.13
CA LEU A 8 6.14 -2.31 -5.49
C LEU A 8 5.34 -3.47 -6.06
N ARG A 9 5.93 -4.30 -6.93
CA ARG A 9 5.29 -5.54 -7.40
C ARG A 9 4.98 -6.51 -6.28
N LYS A 10 5.89 -6.67 -5.31
CA LYS A 10 5.68 -7.52 -4.14
C LYS A 10 4.52 -6.97 -3.28
N ILE A 11 4.45 -5.66 -3.06
CA ILE A 11 3.33 -5.03 -2.35
C ILE A 11 2.02 -5.29 -3.08
N GLU A 12 1.97 -5.06 -4.39
CA GLU A 12 0.77 -5.29 -5.20
C GLU A 12 0.30 -6.75 -5.13
N THR A 13 1.24 -7.70 -5.23
CA THR A 13 0.93 -9.14 -5.21
C THR A 13 0.48 -9.60 -3.82
N PHE A 14 1.20 -9.24 -2.77
CA PHE A 14 1.01 -9.82 -1.44
C PHE A 14 0.05 -9.07 -0.52
N TRP A 15 -0.24 -7.81 -0.82
CA TRP A 15 -0.99 -6.94 0.07
C TRP A 15 -2.15 -6.22 -0.61
N VAL A 16 -2.10 -5.98 -1.93
CA VAL A 16 -3.23 -5.38 -2.66
C VAL A 16 -4.20 -6.46 -3.13
N LYS A 17 -3.69 -7.47 -3.86
CA LYS A 17 -4.52 -8.53 -4.47
C LYS A 17 -5.07 -9.52 -3.46
N GLU A 18 -4.26 -9.87 -2.45
CA GLU A 18 -4.60 -10.87 -1.44
C GLU A 18 -4.83 -10.22 -0.06
N PRO A 19 -6.04 -10.33 0.52
CA PRO A 19 -6.32 -9.79 1.85
C PRO A 19 -5.64 -10.64 2.93
N ARG A 20 -5.17 -9.97 3.98
CA ARG A 20 -4.69 -10.60 5.21
C ARG A 20 -5.76 -10.55 6.28
N TYR A 21 -5.81 -11.60 7.08
CA TYR A 21 -6.82 -11.74 8.11
C TYR A 21 -6.14 -11.73 9.47
N ALA A 22 -6.76 -11.01 10.41
CA ALA A 22 -6.36 -11.10 11.80
C ALA A 22 -6.80 -12.44 12.39
N PHE A 23 -6.04 -12.96 13.36
CA PHE A 23 -6.40 -14.14 14.13
C PHE A 23 -6.58 -13.75 15.58
N HIS A 24 -7.72 -14.10 16.18
CA HIS A 24 -8.01 -13.89 17.58
C HIS A 24 -8.24 -15.24 18.25
N ARG A 25 -7.47 -15.54 19.31
CA ARG A 25 -7.53 -16.83 20.03
C ARG A 25 -7.38 -18.06 19.13
N GLY A 26 -6.52 -17.95 18.11
CA GLY A 26 -6.27 -19.03 17.15
C GLY A 26 -7.32 -19.12 16.03
N GLU A 27 -8.40 -18.35 16.09
CA GLU A 27 -9.44 -18.34 15.06
C GLU A 27 -9.28 -17.16 14.11
N LYS A 28 -9.53 -17.42 12.82
CA LYS A 28 -9.48 -16.40 11.78
C LYS A 28 -10.68 -15.45 11.93
N THR A 29 -10.42 -14.15 12.02
CA THR A 29 -11.47 -13.12 12.10
C THR A 29 -12.04 -12.80 10.71
N PHE A 30 -13.17 -12.08 10.68
CA PHE A 30 -13.80 -11.64 9.44
C PHE A 30 -13.16 -10.39 8.81
N PHE A 31 -12.25 -9.70 9.53
CA PHE A 31 -11.56 -8.52 9.01
C PHE A 31 -10.56 -8.89 7.92
N GLN A 32 -10.59 -8.14 6.82
CA GLN A 32 -9.81 -8.32 5.61
C GLN A 32 -8.93 -7.10 5.35
N PHE A 33 -7.70 -7.16 5.83
CA PHE A 33 -6.74 -6.07 5.69
C PHE A 33 -6.02 -6.15 4.35
N ARG A 34 -6.03 -5.04 3.61
CA ARG A 34 -5.28 -4.87 2.36
C ARG A 34 -4.43 -3.61 2.42
N CYS A 35 -3.45 -3.53 1.52
CA CYS A 35 -2.89 -2.27 1.10
C CYS A 35 -3.71 -1.76 -0.09
N ILE A 36 -4.12 -0.49 -0.04
CA ILE A 36 -4.84 0.17 -1.12
C ILE A 36 -3.92 1.24 -1.65
N LEU A 37 -3.40 1.03 -2.85
CA LEU A 37 -2.55 2.00 -3.51
C LEU A 37 -3.43 3.08 -4.14
N ASN A 38 -3.04 4.33 -4.00
CA ASN A 38 -3.69 5.42 -4.72
C ASN A 38 -3.38 5.33 -6.22
N ASN A 39 -4.07 6.16 -7.01
CA ASN A 39 -3.67 6.38 -8.39
C ASN A 39 -2.42 7.25 -8.41
N GLY A 40 -1.36 6.73 -9.04
CA GLY A 40 -0.14 7.47 -9.27
C GLY A 40 -0.35 8.78 -10.04
N ILE A 41 0.62 9.68 -9.94
CA ILE A 41 0.58 10.95 -10.68
C ILE A 41 1.22 10.82 -12.07
N SER A 42 0.73 11.62 -13.02
CA SER A 42 1.33 11.69 -14.35
C SER A 42 2.72 12.33 -14.29
N ALA A 43 3.59 11.97 -15.23
CA ALA A 43 4.93 12.54 -15.36
C ALA A 43 4.90 14.07 -15.50
N ASN A 44 3.87 14.63 -16.13
CA ASN A 44 3.70 16.09 -16.27
C ASN A 44 3.47 16.76 -14.91
N LYS A 45 2.58 16.20 -14.07
CA LYS A 45 2.37 16.70 -12.70
C LYS A 45 3.60 16.52 -11.81
N LEU A 46 4.41 15.51 -12.08
CA LEU A 46 5.69 15.31 -11.38
C LEU A 46 6.74 16.36 -11.80
N ALA A 47 6.71 16.83 -13.05
CA ALA A 47 7.60 17.89 -13.51
C ALA A 47 7.27 19.25 -12.87
N ASP A 48 6.00 19.48 -12.53
CA ASP A 48 5.53 20.67 -11.79
C ASP A 48 5.93 20.64 -10.30
N LEU A 49 6.28 19.45 -9.77
CA LEU A 49 6.82 19.31 -8.42
C LEU A 49 8.30 19.70 -8.43
N ASP A 50 8.58 20.93 -8.02
CA ASP A 50 9.94 21.48 -7.88
C ASP A 50 10.69 20.81 -6.72
N LEU A 51 11.11 19.58 -6.93
CA LEU A 51 11.72 18.79 -5.87
C LEU A 51 12.92 18.01 -6.38
N THR A 52 14.04 18.22 -5.68
CA THR A 52 15.27 17.41 -5.64
C THR A 52 15.01 16.03 -5.01
N LEU A 53 13.89 15.40 -5.37
CA LEU A 53 13.54 14.05 -4.90
C LEU A 53 14.47 13.04 -5.51
N SER A 54 14.78 12.02 -4.72
CA SER A 54 15.46 10.83 -5.23
C SER A 54 14.62 10.18 -6.32
N LEU A 55 15.31 9.46 -7.20
CA LEU A 55 14.69 8.75 -8.32
C LEU A 55 13.65 7.74 -7.83
N GLU A 56 13.92 7.09 -6.70
CA GLU A 56 13.02 6.12 -6.06
C GLU A 56 11.72 6.78 -5.63
N PHE A 57 11.78 7.97 -5.03
CA PHE A 57 10.56 8.64 -4.59
C PHE A 57 9.71 9.11 -5.78
N LYS A 58 10.36 9.56 -6.87
CA LYS A 58 9.68 9.88 -8.14
C LYS A 58 8.97 8.66 -8.73
N GLU A 59 9.63 7.51 -8.77
CA GLU A 59 9.05 6.24 -9.22
C GLU A 59 7.85 5.82 -8.35
N PHE A 60 7.94 5.99 -7.02
CA PHE A 60 6.83 5.72 -6.10
C PHE A 60 5.60 6.61 -6.35
N LEU A 61 5.82 7.91 -6.58
CA LEU A 61 4.74 8.86 -6.86
C LEU A 61 4.04 8.56 -8.18
N ILE A 62 4.78 8.19 -9.23
CA ILE A 62 4.21 7.77 -10.51
C ILE A 62 3.39 6.48 -10.36
N PHE A 63 3.80 5.57 -9.48
CA PHE A 63 3.13 4.28 -9.33
C PHE A 63 1.86 4.35 -8.48
N SER A 64 1.94 5.01 -7.31
CA SER A 64 0.82 5.03 -6.36
C SER A 64 0.42 6.43 -5.92
N ASN A 65 1.37 7.35 -5.75
CA ASN A 65 1.10 8.64 -5.09
C ASN A 65 0.46 8.46 -3.68
N GLY A 66 0.92 7.45 -2.96
CA GLY A 66 0.46 7.15 -1.60
C GLY A 66 -0.33 5.83 -1.51
N ALA A 67 -0.56 5.39 -0.28
CA ALA A 67 -1.28 4.16 -0.02
C ALA A 67 -1.92 4.18 1.38
N ASP A 68 -3.11 3.59 1.51
CA ASP A 68 -3.65 3.13 2.79
C ASP A 68 -3.08 1.74 3.09
N LEU A 69 -2.40 1.59 4.23
CA LEU A 69 -1.81 0.31 4.63
C LEU A 69 -2.69 -0.41 5.66
N PHE A 70 -2.89 -1.71 5.46
CA PHE A 70 -3.63 -2.60 6.37
C PHE A 70 -5.02 -2.07 6.75
N LYS A 71 -5.76 -1.62 5.73
CA LYS A 71 -7.12 -1.15 5.88
C LYS A 71 -8.09 -2.28 5.57
N ASP A 72 -9.08 -2.42 6.42
CA ASP A 72 -10.28 -3.20 6.13
C ASP A 72 -11.26 -2.32 5.34
N GLU A 73 -11.55 -2.72 4.10
CA GLU A 73 -12.43 -1.95 3.21
C GLU A 73 -13.90 -2.00 3.61
N ALA A 74 -14.34 -3.09 4.24
CA ALA A 74 -15.74 -3.28 4.60
C ALA A 74 -16.16 -2.41 5.79
N TYR A 75 -15.25 -2.20 6.74
CA TYR A 75 -15.49 -1.51 8.01
C TYR A 75 -14.70 -0.21 8.16
N GLY A 76 -13.81 0.11 7.21
CA GLY A 76 -13.00 1.33 7.24
C GLY A 76 -12.04 1.38 8.42
N GLN A 77 -11.57 0.24 8.91
CA GLN A 77 -10.68 0.16 10.06
C GLN A 77 -9.23 -0.01 9.62
N TRP A 78 -8.33 0.78 10.21
CA TRP A 78 -6.88 0.65 10.01
C TRP A 78 -6.28 -0.06 11.22
N GLY A 79 -5.52 -1.14 11.00
CA GLY A 79 -4.69 -1.79 12.02
C GLY A 79 -5.45 -2.25 13.28
N VAL A 80 -5.87 -3.52 13.33
CA VAL A 80 -6.44 -4.09 14.56
C VAL A 80 -5.34 -4.35 15.59
N LYS A 81 -5.39 -3.63 16.72
CA LYS A 81 -4.61 -3.95 17.91
C LYS A 81 -5.25 -5.14 18.62
N ILE A 82 -4.65 -6.32 18.48
CA ILE A 82 -5.06 -7.51 19.23
C ILE A 82 -4.44 -7.43 20.62
N LEU A 83 -5.27 -7.18 21.64
CA LEU A 83 -4.88 -7.30 23.03
C LEU A 83 -5.14 -8.74 23.49
N ILE A 84 -4.13 -9.34 24.11
CA ILE A 84 -4.16 -10.70 24.70
C ILE A 84 -4.84 -10.61 26.06
#